data_AF-A0A068PW86-F1
#
_entry.id   AF-A0A068PW86-F1
#
_cell.length_a   1.000
_cell.length_b   1.000
_cell.length_c   1.000
_cell.angle_alpha   90.00
_cell.angle_beta   90.00
_cell.angle_gamma   90.00
#
_symmetry.space_group_name_H-M   'P 1'
#
loop_
_entity.id
_entity.type
_entity.pdbx_description
1 polymer ?
#
loop_
_entity_poly.entity_id
_entity_poly.type
_entity_poly.pdbx_seq_one_letter_code
_entity_poly.pdbx_strand_id
1 'polypeptide(L)'
;SINEQIQTEDIDIPLTKVRPVRKVALVVVTGDRGLCGSFNNQAIKKAEARMAELKGLGLEFTVISVGRKGNAYFLRRPYIPVDKYLEGGSLPTAK
;
A
#
# COMPACT_ATOMS: atom_id res chain seq x y z
N SER A 1 -4.24 -19.15 -4.55
CA SER A 1 -3.64 -18.04 -3.76
C SER A 1 -3.06 -17.00 -4.74
N ILE A 2 -3.05 -15.69 -4.43
CA ILE A 2 -2.61 -14.62 -5.37
C ILE A 2 -1.18 -14.79 -5.94
N ASN A 3 -0.38 -15.67 -5.34
CA ASN A 3 1.01 -15.94 -5.74
C ASN A 3 1.19 -17.26 -6.50
N GLU A 4 0.14 -17.86 -7.06
CA GLU A 4 0.27 -19.08 -7.87
C GLU A 4 0.71 -18.74 -9.30
N GLN A 5 1.78 -19.40 -9.75
CA GLN A 5 2.23 -19.36 -11.14
C GLN A 5 1.27 -20.21 -11.98
N ILE A 6 0.54 -19.59 -12.91
CA ILE A 6 -0.25 -20.33 -13.92
C ILE A 6 0.73 -20.88 -14.95
N GLN A 7 0.89 -22.20 -15.00
CA GLN A 7 1.73 -22.89 -15.99
C GLN A 7 0.94 -23.06 -17.30
N THR A 8 0.98 -22.04 -18.14
CA THR A 8 0.65 -22.13 -19.57
C THR A 8 1.86 -21.63 -20.35
N GLU A 9 2.37 -22.46 -21.25
CA GLU A 9 3.51 -22.32 -22.20
C GLU A 9 4.36 -21.02 -22.14
N ASP A 10 5.69 -21.16 -22.02
CA ASP A 10 6.80 -20.21 -22.29
C ASP A 10 6.50 -18.69 -22.32
N ILE A 11 5.73 -18.16 -21.37
CA ILE A 11 5.54 -16.72 -21.18
C ILE A 11 6.23 -16.31 -19.87
N ASP A 12 7.37 -15.62 -19.95
CA ASP A 12 7.98 -14.95 -18.79
C ASP A 12 7.17 -13.69 -18.46
N ILE A 13 6.30 -13.78 -17.46
CA ILE A 13 5.50 -12.66 -16.95
C ILE A 13 6.19 -12.08 -15.71
N PRO A 14 6.83 -10.90 -15.78
CA PRO A 14 7.62 -10.36 -14.66
C PRO A 14 6.80 -10.13 -13.38
N LEU A 15 5.50 -9.88 -13.50
CA LEU A 15 4.62 -9.59 -12.35
C LEU A 15 4.25 -10.83 -11.53
N THR A 16 4.32 -12.03 -12.11
CA THR A 16 4.01 -13.29 -11.41
C THR A 16 5.25 -14.02 -10.91
N LYS A 17 6.45 -13.47 -11.15
CA LYS A 17 7.71 -14.07 -10.77
C LYS A 17 7.92 -14.00 -9.26
N VAL A 18 7.84 -15.15 -8.59
CA VAL A 18 8.12 -15.28 -7.16
C VAL A 18 9.62 -15.07 -6.92
N ARG A 19 9.95 -14.18 -5.97
CA ARG A 19 11.33 -13.85 -5.58
C ARG A 19 11.41 -13.71 -4.05
N PRO A 20 12.61 -13.87 -3.45
CA PRO A 20 12.80 -13.62 -2.03
C PRO A 20 12.33 -12.22 -1.65
N VAL A 21 11.46 -12.13 -0.63
CA VAL A 21 10.90 -10.86 -0.18
C VAL A 21 11.94 -10.12 0.65
N ARG A 22 12.45 -8.99 0.12
CA ARG A 22 13.37 -8.09 0.84
C ARG A 22 12.68 -6.81 1.31
N LYS A 23 11.78 -6.29 0.47
CA LYS A 23 11.03 -5.05 0.70
C LYS A 23 9.59 -5.19 0.24
N VAL A 24 8.65 -4.68 1.03
CA VAL A 24 7.20 -4.73 0.74
C VAL A 24 6.66 -3.32 0.49
N ALA A 25 5.98 -3.12 -0.64
CA ALA A 25 5.21 -1.91 -0.88
C ALA A 25 3.79 -2.05 -0.30
N LEU A 26 3.41 -1.19 0.64
CA LEU A 26 2.07 -1.11 1.20
C LEU A 26 1.28 -0.03 0.48
N VAL A 27 0.29 -0.43 -0.30
CA VAL A 27 -0.69 0.50 -0.88
C VAL A 27 -1.77 0.76 0.16
N VAL A 28 -1.86 2.00 0.64
CA VAL A 28 -2.86 2.41 1.64
C VAL A 28 -3.87 3.34 0.99
N VAL A 29 -5.10 2.84 0.82
CA VAL A 29 -6.20 3.59 0.21
C VAL A 29 -7.06 4.21 1.30
N THR A 30 -7.22 5.53 1.24
CA THR A 30 -8.02 6.34 2.16
C THR A 30 -8.97 7.24 1.37
N GLY A 31 -9.92 7.84 2.07
CA GLY A 31 -10.82 8.83 1.50
C GLY A 31 -10.19 10.21 1.44
N ASP A 32 -10.76 11.07 0.60
CA ASP A 32 -10.33 12.46 0.50
C ASP A 32 -10.92 13.37 1.58
N ARG A 33 -12.17 13.08 1.97
CA ARG A 33 -12.96 13.92 2.87
C ARG A 33 -12.90 13.43 4.31
N GLY A 34 -13.16 14.36 5.23
CA GLY A 34 -13.39 14.05 6.65
C GLY A 34 -14.85 13.68 6.92
N LEU A 35 -15.23 13.64 8.19
CA LEU A 35 -16.60 13.37 8.66
C LEU A 35 -17.21 12.06 8.13
N CYS A 36 -16.37 11.08 7.80
CA CYS A 36 -16.77 9.75 7.32
C CYS A 36 -16.65 8.68 8.44
N GLY A 37 -16.92 9.08 9.69
CA GLY A 37 -16.72 8.23 10.86
C GLY A 37 -15.28 7.75 11.01
N SER A 38 -15.10 6.48 11.37
CA SER A 38 -13.80 5.86 11.66
C SER A 38 -13.08 5.33 10.41
N PHE A 39 -13.64 5.46 9.22
CA PHE A 39 -13.13 4.85 7.98
C PHE A 39 -11.62 5.10 7.76
N ASN A 40 -11.19 6.36 7.66
CA ASN A 40 -9.79 6.69 7.44
C ASN A 40 -8.89 6.22 8.59
N ASN A 41 -9.37 6.37 9.84
CA ASN A 41 -8.61 6.00 11.03
C ASN A 41 -8.38 4.48 11.10
N GLN A 42 -9.38 3.67 10.76
CA GLN A 42 -9.26 2.21 10.78
C GLN A 42 -8.32 1.71 9.68
N ALA A 43 -8.39 2.28 8.47
CA ALA A 43 -7.46 1.96 7.39
C ALA A 43 -6.00 2.27 7.77
N ILE A 44 -5.76 3.46 8.34
CA ILE A 44 -4.43 3.88 8.79
C ILE A 44 -3.91 2.99 9.93
N LYS A 45 -4.75 2.71 10.95
CA LYS A 45 -4.36 1.81 12.06
C LYS A 45 -3.98 0.42 11.56
N LYS A 46 -4.72 -0.14 10.60
CA LYS A 46 -4.39 -1.44 10.01
C LYS A 46 -3.08 -1.39 9.23
N ALA A 47 -2.81 -0.30 8.53
CA ALA A 47 -1.54 -0.09 7.84
C ALA A 47 -0.36 -0.04 8.83
N GLU A 48 -0.47 0.71 9.93
CA GLU A 48 0.58 0.78 10.96
C GLU A 48 0.83 -0.56 11.63
N ALA A 49 -0.23 -1.32 11.95
CA ALA A 49 -0.09 -2.68 12.47
C ALA A 49 0.70 -3.56 11.49
N ARG A 50 0.40 -3.48 10.19
CA ARG A 50 1.11 -4.23 9.16
C ARG A 50 2.57 -3.79 9.01
N MET A 51 2.87 -2.50 9.14
CA MET A 51 4.25 -1.99 9.15
C MET A 51 5.04 -2.53 10.34
N ALA A 52 4.41 -2.59 11.52
CA ALA A 52 5.01 -3.16 12.72
C ALA A 52 5.27 -4.67 12.57
N GLU A 53 4.32 -5.42 11.99
CA GLU A 53 4.51 -6.84 11.66
C GLU A 53 5.70 -7.04 10.72
N LEU A 54 5.79 -6.27 9.63
CA LEU A 54 6.89 -6.37 8.67
C LEU A 54 8.25 -6.06 9.29
N LYS A 55 8.30 -5.01 10.12
CA LYS A 55 9.51 -4.67 10.88
C LYS A 55 9.89 -5.80 11.85
N GLY A 56 8.93 -6.44 12.51
CA GLY A 56 9.15 -7.60 13.37
C GLY A 56 9.69 -8.83 12.62
N LEU A 57 9.34 -8.97 11.33
CA LEU A 57 9.89 -9.99 10.43
C LEU A 57 11.25 -9.60 9.82
N GLY A 58 11.81 -8.44 10.16
CA GLY A 58 13.06 -7.93 9.59
C GLY A 58 12.95 -7.51 8.13
N LEU A 59 11.73 -7.28 7.62
CA LEU A 59 11.48 -6.86 6.24
C LEU A 59 11.40 -5.34 6.15
N GLU A 60 12.02 -4.78 5.11
CA GLU A 60 11.83 -3.37 4.76
C GLU A 60 10.41 -3.14 4.21
N PHE A 61 9.89 -1.93 4.38
CA PHE A 61 8.64 -1.53 3.76
C PHE A 61 8.71 -0.12 3.16
N THR A 62 7.77 0.17 2.28
CA THR A 62 7.48 1.54 1.82
C THR A 62 5.98 1.71 1.67
N VAL A 63 5.49 2.94 1.79
CA VAL A 63 4.08 3.27 1.62
C VAL A 63 3.83 3.93 0.28
N ILE A 64 2.79 3.47 -0.41
CA ILE A 64 2.15 4.17 -1.51
C ILE A 64 0.79 4.62 -0.99
N SER A 65 0.63 5.92 -0.75
CA SER A 65 -0.62 6.45 -0.20
C SER A 65 -1.57 6.88 -1.32
N VAL A 66 -2.84 6.52 -1.20
CA VAL A 66 -3.91 6.95 -2.12
C VAL A 66 -5.00 7.64 -1.31
N GLY A 67 -5.34 8.87 -1.69
CA GLY A 67 -6.35 9.70 -1.05
C GLY A 67 -5.79 10.73 -0.08
N ARG A 68 -6.41 11.91 -0.03
CA ARG A 68 -5.89 13.10 0.66
C ARG A 68 -5.68 12.90 2.16
N LYS A 69 -6.49 12.08 2.84
CA LYS A 69 -6.35 11.85 4.29
C LYS A 69 -5.13 11.00 4.63
N GLY A 70 -4.88 9.93 3.88
CA GLY A 70 -3.68 9.10 4.00
C GLY A 70 -2.43 9.91 3.65
N ASN A 71 -2.48 10.68 2.55
CA ASN A 71 -1.35 11.50 2.11
C ASN A 71 -0.94 12.48 3.22
N ALA A 72 -1.91 13.22 3.77
CA ALA A 72 -1.67 14.13 4.88
C ALA A 72 -1.16 13.42 6.14
N TYR A 73 -1.62 12.19 6.42
CA TYR A 73 -1.18 11.42 7.58
C TYR A 73 0.27 10.96 7.48
N PHE A 74 0.64 10.31 6.37
CA PHE A 74 1.96 9.72 6.19
C PHE A 74 3.04 10.76 5.93
N LEU A 75 2.75 11.81 5.13
CA LEU A 75 3.73 12.87 4.84
C LEU A 75 4.11 13.70 6.08
N ARG A 76 3.25 13.75 7.11
CA ARG A 76 3.56 14.39 8.40
C ARG A 76 4.48 13.55 9.30
N ARG A 77 4.80 12.32 8.91
CA ARG A 77 5.57 11.35 9.70
C ARG A 77 6.82 10.93 8.93
N PRO A 78 7.94 11.67 9.06
CA PRO A 78 9.14 11.43 8.24
C PRO A 78 9.80 10.06 8.49
N TYR A 79 9.47 9.39 9.60
CA TYR A 79 9.95 8.04 9.89
C TYR A 79 9.20 6.94 9.10
N ILE A 80 8.11 7.27 8.42
CA ILE A 80 7.39 6.35 7.53
C ILE A 80 7.89 6.62 6.09
N PRO A 81 8.61 5.68 5.46
CA PRO A 81 9.05 5.85 4.08
C PRO A 81 7.84 5.85 3.14
N VAL A 82 7.62 6.97 2.45
CA VAL A 82 6.59 7.13 1.41
C VAL A 82 7.27 7.22 0.06
N ASP A 83 7.01 6.26 -0.81
CA ASP A 83 7.57 6.23 -2.18
C ASP A 83 6.75 7.11 -3.13
N LYS A 84 5.43 7.03 -3.02
CA LYS A 84 4.50 7.81 -3.84
C LYS A 84 3.22 8.12 -3.07
N TYR A 85 2.64 9.28 -3.38
CA TYR A 85 1.28 9.62 -2.95
C TYR A 85 0.45 10.01 -4.16
N LEU A 86 -0.83 9.63 -4.14
CA LEU A 86 -1.77 9.82 -5.23
C LEU A 86 -3.05 10.44 -4.66
N GLU A 87 -3.64 11.36 -5.40
CA GLU A 87 -4.97 11.89 -5.12
C GLU A 87 -5.94 11.34 -6.15
N GLY A 88 -7.04 10.75 -5.68
CA GLY A 88 -8.12 10.29 -6.55
C GLY A 88 -9.15 11.39 -6.71
N GLY A 89 -9.79 11.47 -7.88
CA GLY A 89 -11.03 12.23 -8.01
C GLY A 89 -12.16 11.58 -7.20
N SER A 90 -13.36 12.17 -7.28
CA SER A 90 -14.57 11.56 -6.72
C SER A 90 -14.89 10.18 -7.32
N LEU A 91 -14.40 9.91 -8.53
CA LEU A 91 -14.54 8.64 -9.24
C LEU A 91 -13.15 8.13 -9.65
N PRO A 92 -12.84 6.84 -9.42
CA PRO A 92 -11.61 6.24 -9.92
C PRO A 92 -11.63 6.16 -11.44
N THR A 93 -10.51 6.46 -12.09
CA THR A 93 -10.36 6.44 -13.55
C THR A 93 -9.19 5.57 -13.97
N ALA A 94 -9.24 5.00 -15.18
CA ALA A 94 -8.19 4.14 -15.74
C ALA A 94 -7.07 4.90 -16.49
N LYS A 95 -7.17 6.23 -16.59
CA LYS A 95 -6.20 7.08 -17.31
C LYS A 95 -4.87 7.20 -16.58
#